data_AF-A0A914YE54-F1
#
_entry.id   AF-A0A914YE54-F1
#
_cell.length_a   1.000
_cell.length_b   1.000
_cell.length_c   1.000
_cell.angle_alpha   90.00
_cell.angle_beta   90.00
_cell.angle_gamma   90.00
#
_symmetry.space_group_name_H-M   'P 1'
#
loop_
_entity.id
_entity.type
_entity.pdbx_description
1 polymer ?
#
loop_
_entity_poly.entity_id
_entity_poly.type
_entity_poly.pdbx_seq_one_letter_code
_entity_poly.pdbx_strand_id
1 'polypeptide(L)'
;MKVLFFIFLLIPLFKICIAAEDADKIIGDLPGTTFKVNFDQYSGYLNAGNGGKWKFFYWLVESQTGNSSNDPLIVWFTGGPGCSSLGAMYQEMGPFYINSDGKTLFENIYSWNKVLKFA
;
A
#
# COMPACT_ATOMS: atom_id res chain seq x y z
N MET A 1 34.00 40.11 7.54
CA MET A 1 33.42 39.00 8.34
C MET A 1 31.90 39.16 8.47
N LYS A 2 31.15 39.08 7.36
CA LYS A 2 29.66 39.16 7.33
C LYS A 2 29.05 38.31 6.18
N VAL A 3 29.81 37.35 5.64
CA VAL A 3 29.39 36.53 4.48
C VAL A 3 29.19 35.05 4.85
N LEU A 4 29.30 34.69 6.15
CA LEU A 4 29.15 33.29 6.60
C LEU A 4 27.78 32.95 7.21
N PHE A 5 26.86 33.91 7.37
CA PHE A 5 25.59 33.68 8.08
C PHE A 5 24.40 33.28 7.19
N PHE A 6 24.56 33.30 5.86
CA PHE A 6 23.46 33.02 4.92
C PHE A 6 23.46 31.58 4.34
N ILE A 7 24.40 30.73 4.74
CA ILE A 7 24.50 29.35 4.23
C ILE A 7 23.68 28.35 5.07
N PHE A 8 23.16 28.75 6.24
CA PHE A 8 22.38 27.86 7.12
C PHE A 8 20.87 27.79 6.83
N LEU A 9 20.37 28.50 5.80
CA LEU A 9 18.96 28.47 5.40
C LEU A 9 18.64 27.45 4.28
N LEU A 10 19.58 26.57 3.95
CA LEU A 10 19.42 25.46 3.00
C LEU A 10 19.42 24.08 3.70
N ILE A 11 18.88 24.00 4.91
CA ILE A 11 18.44 22.71 5.47
C ILE A 11 17.15 22.35 4.73
N PRO A 12 17.08 21.20 4.05
CA PRO A 12 16.15 20.97 2.97
C PRO A 12 14.70 21.09 3.47
N LEU A 13 13.84 21.62 2.60
CA LEU A 13 12.44 21.22 2.53
C LEU A 13 12.45 19.70 2.42
N PHE A 14 12.48 19.02 3.57
CA PHE A 14 12.28 17.60 3.67
C PHE A 14 10.90 17.40 3.04
N LYS A 15 10.87 16.88 1.82
CA LYS A 15 9.63 16.40 1.24
C LYS A 15 9.06 15.47 2.30
N ILE A 16 7.95 15.86 2.91
CA ILE A 16 7.10 14.91 3.62
C ILE A 16 6.54 14.05 2.50
N CYS A 17 7.32 13.06 2.08
CA CYS A 17 6.81 11.94 1.32
C CYS A 17 6.06 11.13 2.37
N ILE A 18 4.74 11.20 2.36
CA ILE A 18 3.91 10.20 3.04
C ILE A 18 4.08 8.94 2.19
N ALA A 19 5.14 8.19 2.46
CA ALA A 19 5.27 6.81 2.04
C ALA A 19 4.64 5.92 3.11
N ALA A 20 4.27 4.69 2.74
CA ALA A 20 3.96 3.68 3.74
C ALA A 20 5.19 3.50 4.65
N GLU A 21 4.96 3.21 5.93
CA GLU A 21 6.06 3.00 6.86
C GLU A 21 6.86 1.77 6.44
N ASP A 22 8.19 1.85 6.42
CA ASP A 22 9.06 0.70 6.10
C ASP A 22 8.79 -0.50 7.03
N ALA A 23 8.33 -0.23 8.25
CA ALA A 23 7.95 -1.24 9.23
C ALA A 23 6.69 -2.04 8.83
N ASP A 24 5.83 -1.47 7.99
CA ASP A 24 4.61 -2.13 7.50
C ASP A 24 4.89 -2.98 6.25
N LYS A 25 6.11 -2.93 5.70
CA LYS A 25 6.48 -3.66 4.49
C LYS A 25 6.40 -5.17 4.72
N ILE A 26 5.63 -5.86 3.87
CA ILE A 26 5.57 -7.32 3.85
C ILE A 26 6.86 -7.83 3.18
N ILE A 27 7.64 -8.62 3.94
CA ILE A 27 8.89 -9.19 3.45
C ILE A 27 8.63 -10.57 2.84
N GLY A 28 8.97 -10.73 1.57
CA GLY A 28 8.71 -11.95 0.81
C GLY A 28 7.27 -12.03 0.32
N ASP A 29 6.85 -13.24 -0.05
CA ASP A 29 5.52 -13.49 -0.58
C ASP A 29 4.54 -13.85 0.53
N LEU A 30 3.25 -13.57 0.31
CA LEU A 30 2.20 -14.07 1.20
C LEU A 30 2.20 -15.60 1.21
N PRO A 31 1.90 -16.24 2.36
CA PRO A 31 1.78 -17.68 2.43
C PRO A 31 0.80 -18.23 1.37
N GLY A 32 1.21 -19.28 0.68
CA GLY A 32 0.38 -19.93 -0.34
C GLY A 32 0.35 -19.25 -1.69
N THR A 33 1.13 -18.18 -1.91
CA THR A 33 1.26 -17.56 -3.23
C THR A 33 1.83 -18.55 -4.26
N THR A 34 1.11 -18.77 -5.37
CA THR A 34 1.49 -19.74 -6.41
C THR A 34 2.09 -19.09 -7.66
N PHE A 35 2.36 -17.79 -7.62
CA PHE A 35 2.94 -17.02 -8.71
C PHE A 35 4.05 -16.10 -8.20
N LYS A 36 4.90 -15.60 -9.09
CA LYS A 36 5.97 -14.68 -8.71
C LYS A 36 5.42 -13.27 -8.54
N VAL A 37 5.41 -12.76 -7.31
CA VAL A 37 5.08 -11.36 -7.03
C VAL A 37 6.23 -10.47 -7.47
N ASN A 38 5.91 -9.36 -8.14
CA ASN A 38 6.88 -8.39 -8.66
C ASN A 38 6.64 -6.96 -8.13
N PHE A 39 5.83 -6.80 -7.09
CA PHE A 39 5.45 -5.52 -6.50
C PHE A 39 5.55 -5.59 -4.98
N ASP A 40 5.83 -4.45 -4.36
CA ASP A 40 5.87 -4.32 -2.91
C ASP A 40 4.46 -4.26 -2.30
N GLN A 41 4.34 -4.67 -1.05
CA GLN A 41 3.09 -4.67 -0.31
C GLN A 41 3.34 -4.17 1.12
N TYR A 42 2.38 -3.44 1.67
CA TYR A 42 2.48 -2.88 3.01
C TYR A 42 1.16 -3.10 3.74
N SER A 43 1.21 -3.54 5.00
CA SER A 43 0.01 -3.71 5.81
C SER A 43 0.23 -3.21 7.22
N GLY A 44 -0.69 -2.38 7.70
CA GLY A 44 -0.56 -1.71 8.99
C GLY A 44 -1.82 -0.97 9.41
N TYR A 45 -1.65 0.06 10.24
CA TYR A 45 -2.77 0.80 10.84
C TYR A 45 -2.61 2.32 10.73
N LEU A 46 -3.57 2.96 10.08
CA LEU A 46 -3.67 4.42 9.99
C LEU A 46 -4.44 4.98 11.19
N ASN A 47 -4.06 6.17 11.68
CA ASN A 47 -4.79 6.85 12.74
C ASN A 47 -6.13 7.38 12.22
N ALA A 48 -7.24 6.89 12.77
CA ALA A 48 -8.60 7.24 12.39
C ALA A 48 -9.25 8.27 13.35
N GLY A 49 -8.49 8.84 14.29
CA GLY A 49 -8.94 9.87 15.21
C GLY A 49 -9.00 9.45 16.68
N ASN A 50 -9.72 10.24 17.48
CA ASN A 50 -9.89 10.04 18.93
C ASN A 50 -8.56 9.86 19.69
N GLY A 51 -7.58 10.72 19.41
CA GLY A 51 -6.25 10.63 20.04
C GLY A 51 -5.49 9.34 19.71
N GLY A 52 -5.75 8.73 18.55
CA GLY A 52 -5.13 7.47 18.15
C GLY A 52 -5.82 6.22 18.68
N LYS A 53 -6.95 6.35 19.39
CA LYS A 53 -7.74 5.19 19.85
C LYS A 53 -8.40 4.43 18.69
N TRP A 54 -8.77 5.14 17.62
CA TRP A 54 -9.34 4.52 16.45
C TRP A 54 -8.27 4.35 15.39
N LYS A 55 -8.26 3.16 14.78
CA LYS A 55 -7.29 2.78 13.76
C LYS A 55 -8.02 2.16 12.57
N PHE A 56 -7.66 2.57 11.36
CA PHE A 56 -8.04 1.86 10.16
C PHE A 56 -6.92 0.89 9.80
N PHE A 57 -7.26 -0.39 9.69
CA PHE A 57 -6.38 -1.34 9.04
C PHE A 57 -6.27 -0.98 7.55
N TYR A 58 -5.06 -1.05 6.99
CA TYR A 58 -4.84 -0.91 5.55
C TYR A 58 -3.97 -2.04 5.01
N TRP A 59 -4.14 -2.33 3.72
CA TRP A 59 -3.21 -3.15 2.95
C TRP A 59 -3.00 -2.50 1.59
N LEU A 60 -1.84 -1.86 1.43
CA LEU A 60 -1.40 -1.22 0.21
C LEU A 60 -0.66 -2.23 -0.67
N VAL A 61 -1.06 -2.32 -1.93
CA VAL A 61 -0.31 -3.01 -2.98
C VAL A 61 0.27 -2.00 -3.95
N GLU A 62 1.58 -2.09 -4.20
CA GLU A 62 2.25 -1.22 -5.16
C GLU A 62 1.96 -1.62 -6.62
N SER A 63 2.24 -0.69 -7.53
CA SER A 63 2.05 -0.91 -8.96
C SER A 63 3.05 -1.91 -9.54
N GLN A 64 2.59 -2.76 -10.45
CA GLN A 64 3.40 -3.80 -11.11
C GLN A 64 4.25 -3.28 -12.28
N THR A 65 4.18 -2.00 -12.63
CA THR A 65 4.87 -1.41 -13.80
C THR A 65 6.39 -1.35 -13.66
N GLY A 66 6.92 -1.53 -12.44
CA GLY A 66 8.34 -1.30 -12.12
C GLY A 66 8.71 0.16 -11.90
N ASN A 67 7.77 1.11 -12.04
CA ASN A 67 7.96 2.53 -11.71
C ASN A 67 6.84 3.07 -10.79
N SER A 68 6.55 2.31 -9.73
CA SER A 68 5.46 2.56 -8.78
C SER A 68 5.43 3.99 -8.21
N SER A 69 6.59 4.63 -8.02
CA SER A 69 6.68 6.01 -7.52
C SER A 69 5.91 7.04 -8.36
N ASN A 70 5.79 6.83 -9.68
CA ASN A 70 5.10 7.75 -10.59
C ASN A 70 3.65 7.36 -10.88
N ASP A 71 3.24 6.16 -10.53
CA ASP A 71 1.88 5.68 -10.77
C ASP A 71 0.90 6.29 -9.76
N PRO A 72 -0.38 6.44 -10.12
CA PRO A 72 -1.38 7.04 -9.24
C PRO A 72 -1.64 6.16 -8.01
N LEU A 73 -2.02 6.79 -6.89
CA LEU A 73 -2.50 6.13 -5.68
C LEU A 73 -4.02 6.28 -5.60
N ILE A 74 -4.73 5.16 -5.43
CA ILE A 74 -6.17 5.12 -5.17
C ILE A 74 -6.40 4.56 -3.77
N VAL A 75 -7.38 5.11 -3.05
CA VAL A 75 -7.89 4.53 -1.81
C VAL A 75 -9.27 3.94 -2.11
N TRP A 76 -9.49 2.69 -1.74
CA TRP A 76 -10.71 1.94 -2.04
C TRP A 76 -11.51 1.63 -0.77
N PHE A 77 -12.81 1.94 -0.83
CA PHE A 77 -13.74 1.67 0.25
C PHE A 77 -14.90 0.80 -0.24
N THR A 78 -15.09 -0.35 0.38
CA THR A 78 -16.31 -1.13 0.21
C THR A 78 -17.45 -0.52 1.03
N GLY A 79 -18.66 -0.62 0.51
CA GLY A 79 -19.88 -0.11 1.15
C GLY A 79 -20.45 -1.03 2.23
N GLY A 80 -21.78 -1.18 2.23
CA GLY A 80 -22.50 -1.95 3.24
C GLY A 80 -23.57 -1.11 3.92
N PRO A 81 -23.40 -0.70 5.20
CA PRO A 81 -22.14 -0.40 5.92
C PRO A 81 -21.49 -1.57 6.67
N GLY A 82 -20.18 -1.45 6.96
CA GLY A 82 -19.43 -2.36 7.83
C GLY A 82 -18.72 -3.52 7.14
N CYS A 83 -18.88 -3.67 5.82
CA CYS A 83 -18.12 -4.65 5.04
C CYS A 83 -16.64 -4.24 4.96
N SER A 84 -15.75 -5.23 4.97
CA SER A 84 -14.31 -4.99 4.84
C SER A 84 -13.91 -4.78 3.38
N SER A 85 -13.09 -3.77 3.10
CA SER A 85 -12.44 -3.58 1.79
C SER A 85 -11.56 -4.75 1.37
N LEU A 86 -11.11 -5.59 2.32
CA LEU A 86 -10.40 -6.82 2.00
C LEU A 86 -11.25 -7.81 1.20
N GLY A 87 -12.58 -7.76 1.33
CA GLY A 87 -13.47 -8.57 0.49
C GLY A 87 -13.26 -8.25 -0.98
N ALA A 88 -13.32 -6.97 -1.36
CA ALA A 88 -13.05 -6.52 -2.73
C ALA A 88 -11.61 -6.78 -3.17
N MET A 89 -10.65 -6.68 -2.25
CA MET A 89 -9.24 -7.01 -2.52
C MET A 89 -9.07 -8.46 -2.99
N TYR A 90 -9.73 -9.44 -2.34
CA TYR A 90 -9.59 -10.85 -2.68
C TYR A 90 -10.59 -11.37 -3.72
N GLN A 91 -11.67 -10.64 -4.01
CA GLN A 91 -12.79 -11.13 -4.83
C GLN A 91 -13.09 -10.30 -6.06
N GLU A 92 -12.56 -9.07 -6.16
CA GLU A 92 -12.89 -8.16 -7.25
C GLU A 92 -11.63 -7.72 -8.00
N MET A 93 -10.81 -6.88 -7.38
CA MET A 93 -9.82 -6.06 -8.10
C MET A 93 -8.39 -6.15 -7.60
N GLY A 94 -8.13 -6.90 -6.53
CA GLY A 94 -6.78 -7.09 -6.02
C GLY A 94 -5.98 -8.17 -6.71
N PRO A 95 -4.66 -8.20 -6.46
CA PRO A 95 -3.73 -9.07 -7.18
C PRO A 95 -3.85 -10.55 -6.83
N PHE A 96 -4.51 -10.87 -5.72
CA PHE A 96 -4.60 -12.23 -5.20
C PHE A 96 -6.06 -12.69 -5.14
N TYR A 97 -6.37 -13.77 -5.85
CA TYR A 97 -7.57 -14.54 -5.58
C TYR A 97 -7.26 -15.72 -4.67
N ILE A 98 -8.21 -16.07 -3.81
CA ILE A 98 -8.12 -17.22 -2.91
C ILE A 98 -8.60 -18.47 -3.65
N ASN A 99 -7.79 -19.52 -3.70
CA ASN A 99 -8.19 -20.81 -4.25
C ASN A 99 -9.24 -21.50 -3.36
N SER A 100 -9.94 -22.49 -3.92
CA SER A 100 -10.98 -23.26 -3.21
C SER A 100 -10.47 -24.06 -2.01
N ASP A 101 -9.16 -24.29 -1.92
CA ASP A 101 -8.51 -24.91 -0.76
C ASP A 101 -8.43 -23.99 0.46
N GLY A 102 -8.74 -22.69 0.30
CA GLY A 102 -8.67 -21.67 1.32
C GLY A 102 -7.25 -21.39 1.84
N LYS A 103 -6.22 -21.86 1.13
CA LYS A 103 -4.82 -21.84 1.57
C LYS A 103 -3.87 -21.25 0.54
N THR A 104 -4.17 -21.39 -0.74
CA THR A 104 -3.30 -20.92 -1.82
C THR A 104 -3.90 -19.71 -2.53
N LEU A 105 -3.01 -18.87 -3.07
CA LEU A 105 -3.35 -17.63 -3.77
C LEU A 105 -2.90 -17.71 -5.22
N PHE A 106 -3.81 -17.43 -6.15
CA PHE A 106 -3.50 -17.33 -7.58
C PHE A 106 -3.60 -15.88 -8.07
N GLU A 107 -2.90 -15.59 -9.16
CA GLU A 107 -2.81 -14.23 -9.69
C GLU A 107 -4.14 -13.77 -10.31
N ASN A 108 -4.58 -12.58 -9.94
CA ASN A 108 -5.54 -11.83 -10.73
C ASN A 108 -4.83 -11.06 -11.85
N ILE A 109 -4.84 -11.60 -13.06
CA ILE A 109 -4.19 -10.96 -14.22
C ILE A 109 -4.83 -9.62 -14.63
N TYR A 110 -6.04 -9.32 -14.12
CA TYR A 110 -6.78 -8.07 -14.33
C TYR A 110 -6.77 -7.15 -13.11
N SER A 111 -5.90 -7.42 -12.13
CA SER A 111 -5.78 -6.59 -10.94
C SER A 111 -5.56 -5.12 -11.28
N TRP A 112 -6.17 -4.22 -10.51
CA TRP A 112 -5.97 -2.79 -10.70
C TRP A 112 -4.51 -2.40 -10.50
N ASN A 113 -3.77 -3.11 -9.64
CA ASN A 113 -2.37 -2.78 -9.40
C ASN A 113 -1.44 -3.05 -10.60
N LYS A 114 -1.95 -3.52 -11.74
CA LYS A 114 -1.19 -3.56 -12.99
C LYS A 114 -0.71 -2.17 -13.45
N VAL A 115 -1.41 -1.10 -13.07
CA VAL A 115 -1.11 0.28 -13.54
C VAL A 115 -1.17 1.36 -12.45
N LEU A 116 -1.51 1.00 -11.20
CA LEU A 116 -1.67 1.94 -10.10
C LEU A 116 -1.33 1.30 -8.75
N LYS A 117 -1.12 2.14 -7.73
CA LYS A 117 -1.03 1.70 -6.33
C LYS A 117 -2.42 1.81 -5.72
N PHE A 118 -2.81 0.87 -4.87
CA PHE A 118 -4.05 1.06 -4.11
C PHE A 118 -4.08 0.37 -2.76
N ALA A 119 -4.87 0.95 -1.85
CA ALA A 119 -5.11 0.51 -0.49
C ALA A 119 -6.60 0.50 -0.16
#